data_AF-Q28MH4-F1
#
_entry.id   AF-Q28MH4-F1
#
_cell.length_a   1.000
_cell.length_b   1.000
_cell.length_c   1.000
_cell.angle_alpha   90.00
_cell.angle_beta   90.00
_cell.angle_gamma   90.00
#
_symmetry.space_group_name_H-M   'P 1'
#
loop_
_entity.id
_entity.type
_entity.pdbx_description
1 polymer ?
#
loop_
_entity_poly.entity_id
_entity_poly.type
_entity_poly.pdbx_seq_one_letter_code
_entity_poly.pdbx_strand_id
1 'polypeptide(L)' 'MWQAILMGLGMVLVIEGLVFALAPSRLEDLLRAMQTIPPETRRLIGFCAVALGAVLTSWAVSLL' A
#
# COMPACT_ATOMS: atom_id res chain seq x y z
N MET A 1 6.01 -4.13 -21.25
CA MET A 1 5.64 -4.98 -20.08
C MET A 1 6.57 -4.76 -18.89
N TRP A 2 7.90 -4.93 -19.02
CA TRP A 2 8.84 -4.73 -17.90
C TRP A 2 8.89 -3.31 -17.32
N GLN A 3 8.67 -2.28 -18.13
CA GLN A 3 8.67 -0.88 -17.68
C GLN A 3 7.61 -0.60 -16.62
N ALA A 4 6.39 -1.14 -16.77
CA ALA A 4 5.31 -0.95 -15.82
C ALA A 4 5.62 -1.60 -14.46
N ILE A 5 6.25 -2.77 -14.48
CA ILE A 5 6.69 -3.48 -13.27
C ILE A 5 7.76 -2.66 -12.54
N LEU A 6 8.79 -2.18 -13.26
CA LEU A 6 9.84 -1.34 -12.68
C LEU A 6 9.29 -0.04 -12.10
N MET A 7 8.37 0.62 -12.81
CA MET A 7 7.73 1.85 -12.35
C MET A 7 6.87 1.61 -11.11
N GLY A 8 6.04 0.56 -11.10
CA GLY A 8 5.20 0.21 -9.96
C GLY A 8 6.05 -0.13 -8.73
N LEU A 9 7.11 -0.93 -8.90
CA LEU A 9 8.02 -1.28 -7.81
C LEU A 9 8.79 -0.06 -7.30
N GLY A 10 9.27 0.81 -8.20
CA GLY A 10 9.93 2.07 -7.84
C GLY A 10 9.02 3.00 -7.05
N MET A 11 7.76 3.16 -7.47
CA MET A 11 6.77 3.97 -6.75
C MET A 11 6.47 3.42 -5.35
N VAL A 12 6.30 2.10 -5.21
CA VAL A 12 6.11 1.47 -3.88
C VAL A 12 7.30 1.76 -2.98
N LEU A 13 8.54 1.60 -3.47
CA LEU A 13 9.74 1.89 -2.67
C LEU A 13 9.84 3.36 -2.27
N VAL A 14 9.48 4.29 -3.15
CA VAL A 14 9.47 5.73 -2.83
C VAL A 14 8.42 6.02 -1.75
N ILE A 15 7.18 5.57 -1.92
CA ILE A 15 6.09 5.86 -0.99
C ILE A 15 6.36 5.24 0.39
N GLU A 16 6.71 3.95 0.44
CA GLU A 16 7.03 3.27 1.70
C GLU A 16 8.28 3.87 2.35
N GLY A 17 9.34 4.10 1.56
CA GLY A 17 10.60 4.69 2.04
C GLY A 17 10.42 6.10 2.62
N LEU A 18 9.50 6.90 2.07
CA LEU A 18 9.16 8.22 2.60
C LEU A 18 8.57 8.13 4.01
N VAL A 19 7.72 7.13 4.30
CA VAL A 19 7.18 6.93 5.65
C VAL A 19 8.32 6.64 6.63
N PHE A 20 9.25 5.76 6.26
CA PHE A 20 10.43 5.45 7.07
C PHE A 20 11.36 6.66 7.26
N ALA A 21 11.58 7.45 6.21
CA ALA A 21 12.52 8.57 6.23
C ALA A 21 11.97 9.80 6.96
N LEU A 22 10.69 10.12 6.79
CA LEU A 22 10.10 11.36 7.30
C LEU A 22 9.40 11.20 8.65
N ALA A 23 8.85 10.03 8.96
CA ALA A 23 8.03 9.83 10.14
C ALA A 23 8.20 8.44 10.80
N PRO A 24 9.44 8.05 11.18
CA PRO A 24 9.71 6.72 11.74
C PRO A 24 8.91 6.44 13.03
N SER A 25 8.71 7.43 13.91
CA SER A 25 7.92 7.26 15.14
C SER A 25 6.43 7.01 14.88
N ARG A 26 5.88 7.58 13.80
CA ARG A 26 4.48 7.35 13.42
C ARG A 26 4.25 5.94 12.93
N LEU A 27 5.26 5.32 12.32
CA LEU A 27 5.20 3.93 11.91
C LEU A 27 5.04 3.00 13.13
N GLU A 28 5.79 3.24 14.20
CA GLU A 28 5.65 2.46 15.44
C GLU A 28 4.25 2.56 16.04
N ASP A 29 3.67 3.75 16.08
CA ASP A 29 2.31 3.97 16.59
C ASP A 29 1.26 3.27 15.73
N LEU A 30 1.41 3.30 14.40
CA LEU A 30 0.55 2.57 13.47
C LEU A 30 0.66 1.05 13.68
N LEU A 31 1.88 0.53 13.86
CA LEU A 31 2.09 -0.89 14.11
C LEU A 31 1.45 -1.33 15.44
N ARG A 32 1.56 -0.52 16.50
CA ARG A 32 0.88 -0.78 17.78
C ARG A 32 -0.64 -0.77 17.61
N ALA A 33 -1.20 0.20 16.87
CA ALA A 33 -2.62 0.23 16.58
C ALA A 33 -3.06 -1.02 15.79
N MET A 34 -2.30 -1.42 14.77
CA MET A 34 -2.58 -2.64 14.00
C MET A 34 -2.57 -3.89 14.87
N GLN A 35 -1.70 -3.99 15.88
CA GLN A 35 -1.65 -5.12 16.81
C GLN A 35 -2.95 -5.32 17.60
N THR A 36 -3.73 -4.26 17.83
CA THR A 36 -5.03 -4.36 18.52
C THR A 36 -6.15 -4.90 17.64
N ILE A 37 -5.97 -4.91 16.32
CA ILE A 37 -6.99 -5.35 15.36
C ILE A 37 -6.99 -6.89 15.25
N PRO A 38 -8.14 -7.59 15.29
CA PRO A 38 -8.22 -9.03 15.07
C PRO A 38 -7.66 -9.47 13.70
N PRO A 39 -7.08 -10.67 13.58
CA PRO A 39 -6.47 -11.14 12.33
C PRO A 39 -7.45 -11.21 11.16
N GLU A 40 -8.72 -11.55 11.41
CA GLU A 40 -9.76 -11.59 10.38
C GLU A 40 -10.03 -10.20 9.78
N THR A 41 -10.14 -9.18 10.64
CA THR A 41 -10.30 -7.79 10.21
C THR A 41 -9.08 -7.31 9.44
N ARG A 42 -7.85 -7.67 9.85
CA ARG A 42 -6.63 -7.34 9.08
C ARG A 42 -6.64 -7.96 7.68
N ARG A 43 -7.10 -9.21 7.55
CA ARG A 43 -7.26 -9.87 6.25
C ARG A 43 -8.30 -9.15 5.38
N LEU A 44 -9.40 -8.70 5.97
CA LEU A 44 -10.43 -7.97 5.25
C LEU A 44 -9.94 -6.59 4.78
N ILE A 45 -9.20 -5.86 5.62
CA ILE A 45 -8.55 -4.59 5.24
C ILE A 45 -7.59 -4.83 4.07
N GLY A 46 -6.74 -5.85 4.14
CA GLY A 46 -5.83 -6.20 3.05
C GLY A 46 -6.56 -6.57 1.77
N PHE A 47 -7.64 -7.34 1.86
CA PHE A 47 -8.46 -7.69 0.70
C PHE A 47 -9.11 -6.45 0.06
N CYS A 48 -9.68 -5.55 0.86
CA CYS A 48 -10.23 -4.29 0.39
C CYS A 48 -9.16 -3.41 -0.28
N ALA A 49 -7.95 -3.33 0.29
CA ALA A 49 -6.84 -2.58 -0.30
C ALA A 49 -6.43 -3.15 -1.67
N VAL A 50 -6.34 -4.48 -1.80
CA VAL A 50 -6.05 -5.14 -3.08
C VAL A 50 -7.16 -4.88 -4.10
N ALA A 51 -8.42 -5.05 -3.71
CA ALA A 51 -9.56 -4.82 -4.60
C ALA A 51 -9.61 -3.37 -5.11
N LEU A 52 -9.47 -2.40 -4.20
CA LEU A 52 -9.41 -0.98 -4.57
C LEU A 52 -8.21 -0.68 -5.46
N GLY A 53 -7.02 -1.19 -5.13
CA GLY A 53 -5.82 -1.01 -5.95
C GLY A 53 -6.00 -1.55 -7.37
N ALA A 54 -6.62 -2.73 -7.52
CA ALA A 54 -6.91 -3.31 -8.83
C ALA A 54 -7.89 -2.46 -9.65
N VAL A 55 -8.97 -1.97 -9.02
CA VAL A 55 -9.97 -1.10 -9.67
C VAL A 55 -9.36 0.25 -10.08
N LEU A 56 -8.58 0.88 -9.20
CA LEU A 56 -7.93 2.15 -9.49
C LEU A 56 -6.90 2.00 -10.62
N THR A 57 -6.14 0.91 -10.61
CA THR A 57 -5.15 0.64 -11.66
C THR A 57 -5.83 0.36 -13.00
N SER A 58 -6.90 -0.44 -13.03
CA SER A 58 -7.62 -0.71 -14.28
C SER A 58 -8.30 0.54 -14.83
N TRP A 59 -8.85 1.38 -13.96
CA TRP A 59 -9.43 2.67 -14.35
C TRP A 59 -8.37 3.63 -14.91
N ALA A 60 -7.22 3.77 -14.24
CA ALA A 60 -6.12 4.60 -14.71
C ALA A 60 -5.60 4.15 -16.08
N VAL A 61 -5.48 2.84 -16.31
CA VAL A 61 -5.10 2.29 -17.61
C VAL A 61 -6.16 2.55 -18.69
N SER A 62 -7.44 2.57 -18.33
CA SER A 62 -8.54 2.83 -19.28
C SER A 62 -8.61 4.30 -19.74
N LEU A 63 -7.93 5.20 -19.04
CA LEU A 63 -7.87 6.65 -19.34
C LEU A 63 -6.67 7.02 -20.23
N LEU A 64 -5.74 6.10 -20.46
CA LEU A 64 -4.55 6.25 -21.29
C LEU A 64 -4.79 5.73 -22.70
#